data_AF-A0A8K0L0R7-F1
#
_entry.id   AF-A0A8K0L0R7-F1
#
_cell.length_a   1.000
_cell.length_b   1.000
_cell.length_c   1.000
_cell.angle_alpha   90.00
_cell.angle_beta   90.00
_cell.angle_gamma   90.00
#
_symmetry.space_group_name_H-M   'P 1'
#
loop_
_entity.id
_entity.type
_entity.pdbx_description
1 polymer ?
#
loop_
_entity_poly.entity_id
_entity_poly.type
_entity_poly.pdbx_seq_one_letter_code
_entity_poly.pdbx_strand_id
1 'polypeptide(L)'
;MPVRISPSSSGKFLHSLPARLQANDCSAAWLSDPINHRIGRRGTIFIAAVFSLLAPLGSGLTQTWPQLAVCRVLLGIGMGLKEVTVPVFSAESAPTNVRGGLVMSWQLWTAFGIFLGFSANLAVINTGSIAWRLQLGSAFIPAIPLCLGIWFCAESPRWLMGKKKYQKAYRSLLRLRNTPLQAARDLYYIHVQFKAEADIVAAYGVAKTDNFFTRCIELFTVPRVRRATQASGIVMIAQQMCGINIIAFYSSTIFKAAGASNTEALFVSWGFGLSNFVFAWPAVFTIDTFGRRGLLLFTFPNMFWTLLAAGMCVFIPPGNRAQLGMVGFFVFLFAAFYSPGEGPVPFTYSAEVFPLSHREVGMSWAVATNNFWASILSLCLPAMLATMTVQGVFGFYAGLNLVAFVMIFLWLPETKQRSLEELDYVFGVPTRRHMGYQLNEVLPWWIRRWVKRDKTAVCPDLYHFGGVEDGEYASSGKGGVDEKAS
;
A
#
# COMPACT_ATOMS: atom_id res chain seq x y z
N MET A 1 -7.38 -26.40 34.03
CA MET A 1 -5.92 -26.28 34.18
C MET A 1 -5.46 -24.99 33.53
N PRO A 2 -4.83 -24.05 34.25
CA PRO A 2 -4.25 -22.87 33.64
C PRO A 2 -3.02 -23.31 32.84
N VAL A 3 -2.95 -22.89 31.57
CA VAL A 3 -1.81 -23.18 30.69
C VAL A 3 -0.56 -22.54 31.31
N ARG A 4 0.33 -23.36 31.86
CA ARG A 4 1.62 -22.94 32.41
C ARG A 4 2.57 -22.71 31.22
N ILE A 5 2.47 -21.53 30.61
CA ILE A 5 3.42 -21.07 29.61
C ILE A 5 4.69 -20.66 30.36
N SER A 6 5.82 -21.34 30.11
CA SER A 6 7.12 -21.03 30.73
C SER A 6 7.53 -19.57 30.45
N PRO A 7 7.88 -18.74 31.47
CA PRO A 7 7.97 -17.28 31.31
C PRO A 7 9.13 -16.77 30.43
N SER A 8 10.25 -17.50 30.33
CA SER A 8 11.51 -16.92 29.80
C SER A 8 11.70 -17.07 28.29
N SER A 9 11.31 -18.22 27.70
CA SER A 9 11.36 -18.46 26.25
C SER A 9 10.12 -17.94 25.53
N SER A 10 8.98 -17.91 26.22
CA SER A 10 7.69 -17.57 25.63
C SER A 10 7.49 -16.07 25.46
N GLY A 11 8.04 -15.23 26.35
CA GLY A 11 7.94 -13.77 26.23
C GLY A 11 8.60 -13.25 24.95
N LYS A 12 9.85 -13.65 24.70
CA LYS A 12 10.58 -13.30 23.45
C LYS A 12 9.84 -13.79 22.20
N PHE A 13 9.18 -14.95 22.28
CA PHE A 13 8.45 -15.52 21.16
C PHE A 13 7.08 -14.85 20.92
N LEU A 14 6.37 -14.46 21.99
CA LEU A 14 5.12 -13.69 21.91
C LEU A 14 5.35 -12.31 21.27
N HIS A 15 6.45 -11.64 21.59
CA HIS A 15 6.86 -10.41 20.91
C HIS A 15 7.17 -10.62 19.43
N SER A 16 7.59 -11.83 19.02
CA SER A 16 7.86 -12.16 17.61
C SER A 16 6.62 -12.60 16.82
N LEU A 17 5.44 -12.74 17.45
CA LEU A 17 4.22 -13.21 16.77
C LEU A 17 3.77 -12.30 15.60
N PRO A 18 3.77 -10.97 15.73
CA PRO A 18 3.44 -10.08 14.60
C PRO A 18 4.44 -10.24 13.46
N ALA A 19 5.73 -10.30 13.77
CA ALA A 19 6.78 -10.45 12.77
C ALA A 19 6.72 -11.79 12.04
N ARG A 20 6.37 -12.88 12.74
CA ARG A 20 6.22 -14.20 12.11
C ARG A 20 4.99 -14.28 11.21
N LEU A 21 3.92 -13.58 11.55
CA LEU A 21 2.75 -13.47 10.68
C LEU A 21 3.13 -12.78 9.37
N GLN A 22 3.78 -11.61 9.47
CA GLN A 22 4.22 -10.83 8.31
C GLN A 22 5.27 -11.58 7.46
N ALA A 23 6.16 -12.36 8.07
CA ALA A 23 7.11 -13.19 7.33
C ALA A 23 6.40 -14.31 6.52
N ASN A 24 5.31 -14.86 7.06
CA ASN A 24 4.48 -15.82 6.34
C ASN A 24 3.69 -15.14 5.22
N ASP A 25 3.19 -13.93 5.44
CA ASP A 25 2.51 -13.12 4.42
C ASP A 25 3.42 -12.87 3.21
N CYS A 26 4.70 -12.59 3.46
CA CYS A 26 5.71 -12.43 2.42
C CYS A 26 5.86 -13.70 1.55
N SER A 27 5.92 -14.88 2.18
CA SER A 27 6.00 -16.14 1.45
C SER A 27 4.72 -16.41 0.67
N ALA A 28 3.56 -16.15 1.26
CA ALA A 28 2.25 -16.34 0.64
C ALA A 28 1.97 -15.38 -0.53
N ALA A 29 2.55 -14.17 -0.50
CA ALA A 29 2.44 -13.22 -1.60
C ALA A 29 2.99 -13.80 -2.92
N TRP A 30 4.07 -14.57 -2.87
CA TRP A 30 4.62 -15.26 -4.04
C TRP A 30 3.75 -16.43 -4.52
N LEU A 31 3.04 -17.10 -3.61
CA LEU A 31 2.09 -18.16 -3.98
C LEU A 31 0.82 -17.61 -4.67
N SER A 32 0.55 -16.30 -4.58
CA SER A 32 -0.66 -15.72 -5.15
C SER A 32 -0.71 -15.77 -6.67
N ASP A 33 0.40 -15.58 -7.39
CA ASP A 33 0.46 -15.62 -8.86
C ASP A 33 0.11 -17.02 -9.43
N PRO A 34 0.76 -18.14 -9.01
CA PRO A 34 0.43 -19.46 -9.56
C PRO A 34 -1.00 -19.90 -9.20
N ILE A 35 -1.50 -19.49 -8.04
CA ILE A 35 -2.88 -19.78 -7.63
C ILE A 35 -3.84 -18.96 -8.50
N ASN A 36 -3.65 -17.65 -8.62
CA ASN A 36 -4.46 -16.80 -9.50
C ASN A 36 -4.46 -17.26 -10.96
N HIS A 37 -3.33 -17.74 -11.46
CA HIS A 37 -3.24 -18.27 -12.81
C HIS A 37 -4.07 -19.54 -13.04
N ARG A 38 -4.26 -20.37 -12.00
CA ARG A 38 -5.00 -21.64 -12.07
C ARG A 38 -6.50 -21.49 -11.77
N ILE A 39 -6.86 -20.76 -10.70
CA ILE A 39 -8.24 -20.71 -10.19
C ILE A 39 -8.96 -19.38 -10.43
N GLY A 40 -8.27 -18.37 -10.99
CA GLY A 40 -8.81 -17.03 -11.22
C GLY A 40 -8.78 -16.15 -9.97
N ARG A 41 -9.05 -14.85 -10.15
CA ARG A 41 -8.99 -13.85 -9.07
C ARG A 41 -10.03 -14.16 -7.99
N ARG A 42 -11.25 -14.45 -8.40
CA ARG A 42 -12.36 -14.77 -7.50
C ARG A 42 -12.08 -16.03 -6.68
N GLY A 43 -11.52 -17.06 -7.32
CA GLY A 43 -11.15 -18.31 -6.67
C GLY A 43 -10.09 -18.13 -5.59
N THR A 44 -9.04 -17.36 -5.89
CA THR A 44 -7.97 -17.05 -4.92
C THR A 44 -8.49 -16.27 -3.71
N ILE A 45 -9.36 -15.28 -3.93
CA ILE A 45 -9.99 -14.52 -2.83
C ILE A 45 -10.85 -15.45 -1.96
N PHE A 46 -11.57 -16.41 -2.54
CA PHE A 46 -12.35 -17.39 -1.78
C PHE A 46 -11.46 -18.28 -0.92
N ILE A 47 -10.37 -18.84 -1.46
CA ILE A 47 -9.42 -19.65 -0.68
C ILE A 47 -8.80 -18.82 0.46
N ALA A 48 -8.40 -17.58 0.17
CA ALA A 48 -7.88 -16.66 1.17
C ALA A 48 -8.90 -16.36 2.28
N ALA A 49 -10.18 -16.21 1.92
CA ALA A 49 -11.27 -15.99 2.87
C ALA A 49 -11.52 -17.22 3.75
N VAL A 50 -11.44 -18.45 3.21
CA VAL A 50 -11.55 -19.69 3.99
C VAL A 50 -10.43 -19.78 5.03
N PHE A 51 -9.18 -19.50 4.66
CA PHE A 51 -8.08 -19.45 5.64
C PHE A 51 -8.30 -18.34 6.67
N SER A 52 -8.80 -17.17 6.26
CA SER A 52 -9.14 -16.06 7.15
C SER A 52 -10.34 -16.32 8.06
N LEU A 53 -11.17 -17.33 7.76
CA LEU A 53 -12.28 -17.76 8.60
C LEU A 53 -11.83 -18.83 9.60
N LEU A 54 -11.15 -19.87 9.11
CA LEU A 54 -10.75 -21.03 9.91
C LEU A 54 -9.61 -20.71 10.88
N ALA A 55 -8.65 -19.87 10.47
CA ALA A 55 -7.48 -19.59 11.28
C ALA A 55 -7.78 -18.77 12.55
N PRO A 56 -8.62 -17.72 12.54
CA PRO A 56 -9.03 -17.03 13.76
C PRO A 56 -9.92 -17.89 14.66
N LEU A 57 -10.84 -18.67 14.07
CA LEU A 57 -11.67 -19.62 14.80
C LEU A 57 -10.80 -20.66 15.55
N GLY A 58 -9.83 -21.25 14.84
CA GLY A 58 -8.84 -22.14 15.43
C GLY A 58 -8.00 -21.45 16.50
N SER A 59 -7.59 -20.20 16.27
CA SER A 59 -6.81 -19.40 17.24
C SER A 59 -7.53 -19.26 18.59
N GLY A 60 -8.85 -19.05 18.57
CA GLY A 60 -9.67 -18.97 19.79
C GLY A 60 -9.76 -20.29 20.59
N LEU A 61 -9.68 -21.44 19.90
CA LEU A 61 -9.83 -22.78 20.48
C LEU A 61 -8.51 -23.42 20.92
N THR A 62 -7.37 -22.84 20.56
CA THR A 62 -6.03 -23.41 20.83
C THR A 62 -5.77 -23.66 22.32
N GLN A 63 -5.15 -24.79 22.65
CA GLN A 63 -4.77 -25.15 24.03
C GLN A 63 -3.25 -25.17 24.22
N THR A 64 -2.49 -25.36 23.15
CA THR A 64 -1.04 -25.39 23.16
C THR A 64 -0.46 -24.32 22.25
N TRP A 65 0.75 -23.85 22.58
CA TRP A 65 1.46 -22.85 21.80
C TRP A 65 1.71 -23.28 20.33
N PRO A 66 2.11 -24.53 20.02
CA PRO A 66 2.30 -24.96 18.62
C PRO A 66 1.01 -24.87 17.79
N GLN A 67 -0.15 -25.16 18.39
CA GLN A 67 -1.43 -25.00 17.70
C GLN A 67 -1.68 -23.54 17.31
N LEU A 68 -1.40 -22.60 18.23
CA LEU A 68 -1.55 -21.18 17.95
C LEU A 68 -0.60 -20.72 16.84
N ALA A 69 0.64 -21.22 16.84
CA ALA A 69 1.60 -20.93 15.79
C ALA A 69 1.12 -21.41 14.41
N VAL A 70 0.59 -22.65 14.32
CA VAL A 70 0.01 -23.19 13.07
C VAL A 70 -1.17 -22.33 12.60
N CYS A 71 -2.09 -21.96 13.49
CA CYS A 71 -3.20 -21.06 13.13
C CYS A 71 -2.70 -19.72 12.59
N ARG A 72 -1.62 -19.16 13.15
CA ARG A 72 -1.03 -17.91 12.62
C ARG A 72 -0.38 -18.09 11.26
N VAL A 73 0.27 -19.23 10.99
CA VAL A 73 0.80 -19.52 9.65
C VAL A 73 -0.33 -19.60 8.63
N LEU A 74 -1.41 -20.31 8.96
CA LEU A 74 -2.59 -20.41 8.08
C LEU A 74 -3.26 -19.05 7.84
N LEU A 75 -3.38 -18.22 8.88
CA LEU A 75 -3.89 -16.86 8.74
C LEU A 75 -3.02 -16.03 7.78
N GLY A 76 -1.69 -16.16 7.90
CA GLY A 76 -0.78 -15.39 7.05
C GLY A 76 -0.83 -15.80 5.58
N ILE A 77 -1.05 -17.09 5.31
CA ILE A 77 -1.32 -17.56 3.94
C ILE A 77 -2.58 -16.88 3.37
N GLY A 78 -3.66 -16.81 4.15
CA GLY A 78 -4.88 -16.11 3.74
C GLY A 78 -4.67 -14.62 3.50
N MET A 79 -3.94 -13.95 4.41
CA MET A 79 -3.66 -12.51 4.32
C MET A 79 -2.79 -12.18 3.09
N GLY A 80 -1.65 -12.86 2.89
CA GLY A 80 -0.78 -12.59 1.74
C GLY A 80 -1.46 -12.83 0.38
N LEU A 81 -2.29 -13.88 0.27
CA LEU A 81 -3.03 -14.16 -0.97
C LEU A 81 -4.04 -13.05 -1.29
N LYS A 82 -4.76 -12.53 -0.28
CA LYS A 82 -5.76 -11.47 -0.49
C LYS A 82 -5.10 -10.11 -0.75
N GLU A 83 -3.99 -9.80 -0.08
CA GLU A 83 -3.28 -8.51 -0.20
C GLU A 83 -2.75 -8.28 -1.61
N VAL A 84 -2.30 -9.34 -2.29
CA VAL A 84 -1.90 -9.23 -3.71
C VAL A 84 -3.12 -9.21 -4.62
N THR A 85 -4.07 -10.12 -4.40
CA THR A 85 -5.14 -10.38 -5.38
C THR A 85 -6.22 -9.31 -5.39
N VAL A 86 -6.58 -8.74 -4.23
CA VAL A 86 -7.71 -7.80 -4.12
C VAL A 86 -7.43 -6.46 -4.81
N PRO A 87 -6.27 -5.79 -4.61
CA PRO A 87 -5.96 -4.54 -5.31
C PRO A 87 -5.86 -4.76 -6.84
N VAL A 88 -5.28 -5.87 -7.27
CA VAL A 88 -5.21 -6.24 -8.70
C VAL A 88 -6.61 -6.47 -9.26
N PHE A 89 -7.46 -7.23 -8.56
CA PHE A 89 -8.84 -7.48 -8.97
C PHE A 89 -9.66 -6.18 -9.07
N SER A 90 -9.49 -5.26 -8.10
CA SER A 90 -10.11 -3.94 -8.12
C SER A 90 -9.61 -3.12 -9.33
N ALA A 91 -8.29 -3.08 -9.56
CA ALA A 91 -7.69 -2.34 -10.67
C ALA A 91 -8.08 -2.88 -12.05
N GLU A 92 -8.30 -4.19 -12.17
CA GLU A 92 -8.74 -4.86 -13.41
C GLU A 92 -10.23 -4.65 -13.71
N SER A 93 -11.06 -4.49 -12.66
CA SER A 93 -12.52 -4.36 -12.76
C SER A 93 -12.98 -2.90 -12.87
N ALA A 94 -12.24 -1.99 -12.24
CA ALA A 94 -12.55 -0.57 -12.21
C ALA A 94 -12.41 0.09 -13.59
N PRO A 95 -13.29 1.03 -13.95
CA PRO A 95 -13.14 1.85 -15.14
C PRO A 95 -11.97 2.83 -14.97
N THR A 96 -11.37 3.27 -16.07
CA THR A 96 -10.11 4.06 -16.06
C THR A 96 -10.21 5.39 -15.32
N ASN A 97 -11.38 6.04 -15.35
CA ASN A 97 -11.62 7.36 -14.78
C ASN A 97 -11.74 7.38 -13.24
N VAL A 98 -12.23 6.29 -12.62
CA VAL A 98 -12.36 6.18 -11.15
C VAL A 98 -11.55 5.01 -10.58
N ARG A 99 -10.56 4.52 -11.36
CA ARG A 99 -9.69 3.41 -10.97
C ARG A 99 -8.95 3.71 -9.67
N GLY A 100 -8.39 4.91 -9.54
CA GLY A 100 -7.65 5.33 -8.34
C GLY A 100 -8.54 5.21 -7.11
N GLY A 101 -9.65 5.94 -7.06
CA GLY A 101 -10.58 5.89 -5.95
C GLY A 101 -11.07 4.47 -5.58
N LEU A 102 -11.42 3.63 -6.56
CA LEU A 102 -11.89 2.26 -6.30
C LEU A 102 -10.78 1.33 -5.79
N VAL A 103 -9.55 1.47 -6.29
CA VAL A 103 -8.41 0.68 -5.78
C VAL A 103 -8.03 1.15 -4.38
N MET A 104 -8.06 2.47 -4.11
CA MET A 104 -7.82 3.04 -2.78
C MET A 104 -8.86 2.61 -1.74
N SER A 105 -10.10 2.34 -2.17
CA SER A 105 -11.16 1.90 -1.26
C SER A 105 -10.78 0.65 -0.45
N TRP A 106 -9.88 -0.19 -0.98
CA TRP A 106 -9.35 -1.34 -0.25
C TRP A 106 -8.67 -0.92 1.06
N GLN A 107 -7.87 0.14 1.05
CA GLN A 107 -7.21 0.63 2.26
C GLN A 107 -8.18 1.31 3.23
N LEU A 108 -9.21 1.98 2.72
CA LEU A 108 -10.29 2.52 3.58
C LEU A 108 -10.92 1.39 4.41
N TRP A 109 -11.21 0.25 3.77
CA TRP A 109 -11.72 -0.93 4.46
C TRP A 109 -10.69 -1.59 5.38
N THR A 110 -9.40 -1.53 5.05
CA THR A 110 -8.32 -1.95 5.98
C THR A 110 -8.32 -1.08 7.25
N ALA A 111 -8.44 0.25 7.12
CA ALA A 111 -8.52 1.16 8.25
C ALA A 111 -9.78 0.92 9.10
N PHE A 112 -10.92 0.65 8.45
CA PHE A 112 -12.15 0.23 9.13
C PHE A 112 -11.96 -1.08 9.91
N GLY A 113 -11.25 -2.06 9.33
CA GLY A 113 -10.92 -3.31 10.00
C GLY A 113 -10.05 -3.11 11.24
N ILE A 114 -9.05 -2.22 11.17
CA ILE A 114 -8.21 -1.84 12.33
C ILE A 114 -9.08 -1.22 13.43
N PHE A 115 -9.98 -0.29 13.07
CA PHE A 115 -10.91 0.33 13.99
C PHE A 115 -11.85 -0.68 14.66
N LEU A 116 -12.42 -1.63 13.90
CA LEU A 116 -13.21 -2.73 14.45
C LEU A 116 -12.39 -3.63 15.37
N GLY A 117 -11.13 -3.89 15.04
CA GLY A 117 -10.20 -4.65 15.88
C GLY A 117 -9.97 -3.97 17.24
N PHE A 118 -9.73 -2.66 17.27
CA PHE A 118 -9.63 -1.91 18.53
C PHE A 118 -10.96 -1.87 19.30
N SER A 119 -12.09 -1.80 18.59
CA SER A 119 -13.43 -1.86 19.19
C SER A 119 -13.68 -3.22 19.84
N ALA A 120 -13.29 -4.32 19.19
CA ALA A 120 -13.36 -5.66 19.75
C ALA A 120 -12.46 -5.80 20.99
N ASN A 121 -11.26 -5.23 20.96
CA ASN A 121 -10.37 -5.23 22.13
C ASN A 121 -10.99 -4.53 23.36
N LEU A 122 -11.71 -3.41 23.14
CA LEU A 122 -12.44 -2.71 24.20
C LEU A 122 -13.67 -3.48 24.68
N ALA A 123 -14.44 -4.10 23.78
CA ALA A 123 -15.63 -4.86 24.13
C ALA A 123 -15.32 -6.05 25.06
N VAL A 124 -14.13 -6.63 24.94
CA VAL A 124 -13.70 -7.83 25.67
C VAL A 124 -12.82 -7.48 26.89
N ILE A 125 -12.70 -6.19 27.25
CA ILE A 125 -11.78 -5.75 28.32
C ILE A 125 -12.09 -6.38 29.69
N ASN A 126 -13.36 -6.64 29.99
CA ASN A 126 -13.83 -7.16 31.27
C ASN A 126 -13.99 -8.69 31.32
N THR A 127 -13.56 -9.42 30.29
CA THR A 127 -13.84 -10.87 30.15
C THR A 127 -12.77 -11.78 30.78
N GLY A 128 -11.88 -11.22 31.59
CA GLY A 128 -10.88 -11.98 32.37
C GLY A 128 -9.89 -12.77 31.49
N SER A 129 -9.52 -13.98 31.93
CA SER A 129 -8.49 -14.81 31.29
C SER A 129 -8.83 -15.31 29.87
N ILE A 130 -10.09 -15.18 29.45
CA ILE A 130 -10.58 -15.60 28.12
C ILE A 130 -10.44 -14.46 27.10
N ALA A 131 -10.11 -13.23 27.53
CA ALA A 131 -10.12 -12.05 26.66
C ALA A 131 -9.25 -12.22 25.39
N TRP A 132 -8.05 -12.76 25.51
CA TRP A 132 -7.15 -12.96 24.36
C TRP A 132 -7.72 -13.94 23.32
N ARG A 133 -8.49 -14.96 23.75
CA ARG A 133 -9.12 -15.93 22.84
C ARG A 133 -10.23 -15.28 22.03
N LEU A 134 -11.04 -14.45 22.69
CA LEU A 134 -12.14 -13.73 22.06
C LEU A 134 -11.62 -12.62 21.14
N GLN A 135 -10.53 -11.94 21.52
CA GLN A 135 -9.87 -10.94 20.67
C GLN A 135 -9.37 -11.57 19.35
N LEU A 136 -8.63 -12.68 19.44
CA LEU A 136 -8.14 -13.38 18.25
C LEU A 136 -9.26 -14.03 17.44
N GLY A 137 -10.27 -14.59 18.12
CA GLY A 137 -11.43 -15.20 17.48
C GLY A 137 -12.27 -14.20 16.71
N SER A 138 -12.49 -13.00 17.24
CA SER A 138 -13.39 -11.99 16.65
C SER A 138 -13.10 -11.64 15.18
N ALA A 139 -11.87 -11.85 14.71
CA ALA A 139 -11.47 -11.64 13.32
C ALA A 139 -12.17 -12.58 12.31
N PHE A 140 -12.82 -13.68 12.74
CA PHE A 140 -13.60 -14.53 11.81
C PHE A 140 -14.90 -13.84 11.35
N ILE A 141 -15.46 -12.93 12.16
CA ILE A 141 -16.77 -12.29 11.91
C ILE A 141 -16.81 -11.61 10.53
N PRO A 142 -15.88 -10.70 10.18
CA PRO A 142 -15.86 -10.08 8.86
C PRO A 142 -15.48 -11.04 7.71
N ALA A 143 -14.92 -12.21 8.00
CA ALA A 143 -14.60 -13.21 6.98
C ALA A 143 -15.85 -13.94 6.46
N ILE A 144 -16.93 -14.04 7.25
CA ILE A 144 -18.18 -14.71 6.83
C ILE A 144 -18.83 -13.98 5.64
N PRO A 145 -19.10 -12.65 5.70
CA PRO A 145 -19.63 -11.94 4.55
C PRO A 145 -18.73 -12.03 3.32
N LEU A 146 -17.41 -12.08 3.49
CA LEU A 146 -16.49 -12.23 2.36
C LEU A 146 -16.63 -13.60 1.68
N CYS A 147 -16.69 -14.69 2.44
CA CYS A 147 -16.88 -16.05 1.92
C CYS A 147 -18.19 -16.20 1.14
N LEU A 148 -19.26 -15.57 1.61
CA LEU A 148 -20.58 -15.61 0.95
C LEU A 148 -20.67 -14.60 -0.21
N GLY A 149 -20.11 -13.41 -0.03
CA GLY A 149 -20.21 -12.27 -0.94
C GLY A 149 -19.42 -12.44 -2.23
N ILE A 150 -18.29 -13.15 -2.19
CA ILE A 150 -17.36 -13.25 -3.33
C ILE A 150 -17.99 -13.92 -4.56
N TRP A 151 -19.00 -14.78 -4.38
CA TRP A 151 -19.69 -15.46 -5.48
C TRP A 151 -20.66 -14.54 -6.25
N PHE A 152 -21.11 -13.44 -5.65
CA PHE A 152 -21.90 -12.42 -6.32
C PHE A 152 -21.06 -11.53 -7.25
N CYS A 153 -19.75 -11.45 -7.01
CA CYS A 153 -18.84 -10.68 -7.85
C CYS A 153 -18.57 -11.38 -9.19
N ALA A 154 -18.47 -10.56 -10.25
CA ALA A 154 -18.04 -11.02 -11.56
C ALA A 154 -16.52 -11.28 -11.57
N GLU A 155 -16.07 -12.26 -12.35
CA GLU A 155 -14.63 -12.56 -12.51
C GLU A 155 -13.93 -11.45 -13.32
N SER A 156 -12.63 -11.23 -13.09
CA SER A 156 -11.88 -10.20 -13.82
C SER A 156 -11.96 -10.39 -15.35
N PRO A 157 -12.47 -9.37 -16.10
CA PRO A 157 -12.52 -9.44 -17.56
C PRO A 157 -11.14 -9.61 -18.20
N ARG A 158 -10.11 -8.96 -17.64
CA ARG A 158 -8.74 -9.01 -18.15
C ARG A 158 -8.12 -10.40 -17.97
N TRP A 159 -8.36 -11.05 -16.84
CA TRP A 159 -7.94 -12.44 -16.62
C TRP A 159 -8.63 -13.41 -17.59
N LEU A 160 -9.94 -13.25 -17.82
CA LEU A 160 -10.70 -14.07 -18.78
C LEU A 160 -10.20 -13.90 -20.22
N MET A 161 -9.84 -12.67 -20.60
CA MET A 161 -9.23 -12.35 -21.90
C MET A 161 -7.85 -12.99 -22.05
N GLY A 162 -7.00 -12.95 -21.02
CA GLY A 162 -5.70 -13.63 -20.99
C GLY A 162 -5.82 -15.15 -21.22
N LYS A 163 -6.89 -15.78 -20.73
CA LYS A 163 -7.20 -17.20 -21.00
C LYS A 163 -7.91 -17.45 -22.34
N LYS A 164 -7.98 -16.46 -23.24
CA LYS A 164 -8.69 -16.50 -24.53
C LYS A 164 -10.20 -16.77 -24.43
N LYS A 165 -10.83 -16.49 -23.28
CA LYS A 165 -12.27 -16.72 -23.03
C LYS A 165 -13.08 -15.43 -23.24
N TYR A 166 -13.06 -14.90 -24.46
CA TYR A 166 -13.71 -13.63 -24.83
C TYR A 166 -15.20 -13.56 -24.46
N GLN A 167 -15.96 -14.63 -24.70
CA GLN A 167 -17.40 -14.65 -24.41
C GLN A 167 -17.72 -14.51 -22.92
N LYS A 168 -16.89 -15.11 -22.06
CA LYS A 168 -17.04 -14.97 -20.60
C LYS A 168 -16.59 -13.59 -20.14
N ALA A 169 -15.54 -13.03 -20.75
CA ALA A 169 -15.07 -11.68 -20.47
C ALA A 169 -16.15 -10.64 -20.79
N TYR A 170 -16.82 -10.76 -21.94
CA TYR A 170 -17.93 -9.88 -22.31
C TYR A 170 -19.09 -9.96 -21.32
N ARG A 171 -19.51 -11.17 -20.91
CA ARG A 171 -20.54 -11.36 -19.86
C ARG A 171 -20.15 -10.74 -18.52
N SER A 172 -18.87 -10.78 -18.16
CA SER A 172 -18.39 -10.11 -16.95
C SER A 172 -18.50 -8.60 -17.07
N LEU A 173 -18.07 -8.03 -18.22
CA LEU A 173 -18.18 -6.59 -18.48
C LEU A 173 -19.63 -6.09 -18.51
N LEU A 174 -20.57 -6.90 -18.99
CA LEU A 174 -22.01 -6.57 -18.95
C LEU A 174 -22.54 -6.42 -17.52
N ARG A 175 -21.93 -7.06 -16.52
CA ARG A 175 -22.29 -6.87 -15.09
C ARG A 175 -21.59 -5.66 -14.47
N LEU A 176 -20.42 -5.28 -14.99
CA LEU A 176 -19.59 -4.20 -14.46
C LEU A 176 -19.85 -2.84 -15.10
N ARG A 177 -20.57 -2.79 -16.23
CA ARG A 177 -20.85 -1.58 -17.00
C ARG A 177 -22.34 -1.36 -17.14
N ASN A 178 -22.75 -0.10 -17.20
CA ASN A 178 -24.15 0.28 -17.27
C ASN A 178 -24.77 -0.02 -18.64
N THR A 179 -23.97 -0.06 -19.71
CA THR A 179 -24.47 -0.28 -21.07
C THR A 179 -23.67 -1.36 -21.82
N PRO A 180 -24.33 -2.16 -22.68
CA PRO A 180 -23.65 -3.14 -23.54
C PRO A 180 -22.62 -2.50 -24.47
N LEU A 181 -22.87 -1.28 -24.94
CA LEU A 181 -21.95 -0.54 -25.80
C LEU A 181 -20.63 -0.21 -25.07
N GLN A 182 -20.72 0.25 -23.81
CA GLN A 182 -19.52 0.48 -22.98
C GLN A 182 -18.76 -0.83 -22.72
N ALA A 183 -19.49 -1.94 -22.46
CA ALA A 183 -18.87 -3.24 -22.28
C ALA A 183 -18.12 -3.71 -23.54
N ALA A 184 -18.69 -3.54 -24.73
CA ALA A 184 -18.04 -3.89 -26.00
C ALA A 184 -16.83 -3.01 -26.30
N ARG A 185 -16.94 -1.70 -26.06
CA ARG A 185 -15.84 -0.74 -26.19
C ARG A 185 -14.66 -1.11 -25.28
N ASP A 186 -14.92 -1.34 -24.01
CA ASP A 186 -13.90 -1.71 -23.04
C ASP A 186 -13.28 -3.09 -23.36
N LEU A 187 -14.06 -4.05 -23.86
CA LEU A 187 -13.57 -5.34 -24.33
C LEU A 187 -12.57 -5.16 -25.50
N TYR A 188 -12.91 -4.29 -26.46
CA TYR A 188 -12.03 -3.98 -27.59
C TYR A 188 -10.74 -3.30 -27.13
N TYR A 189 -10.82 -2.30 -26.24
CA TYR A 189 -9.63 -1.65 -25.69
C TYR A 189 -8.71 -2.65 -24.97
N ILE A 190 -9.27 -3.55 -24.16
CA ILE A 190 -8.49 -4.60 -23.50
C ILE A 190 -7.84 -5.53 -24.54
N HIS A 191 -8.53 -5.86 -25.63
CA HIS A 191 -7.97 -6.69 -26.72
C HIS A 191 -6.79 -6.04 -27.43
N VAL A 192 -6.93 -4.77 -27.78
CA VAL A 192 -5.85 -3.98 -28.40
C VAL A 192 -4.65 -3.89 -27.46
N GLN A 193 -4.89 -3.69 -26.16
CA GLN A 193 -3.84 -3.70 -25.13
C GLN A 193 -3.09 -5.03 -25.09
N PHE A 194 -3.80 -6.17 -25.10
CA PHE A 194 -3.14 -7.48 -25.14
C PHE A 194 -2.27 -7.69 -26.38
N LYS A 195 -2.68 -7.14 -27.55
CA LYS A 195 -1.86 -7.19 -28.77
C LYS A 195 -0.63 -6.33 -28.67
N ALA A 196 -0.78 -5.07 -28.25
CA ALA A 196 0.34 -4.15 -28.07
C ALA A 196 1.36 -4.70 -27.05
N GLU A 197 0.89 -5.27 -25.94
CA GLU A 197 1.77 -5.93 -24.96
C GLU A 197 2.48 -7.16 -25.56
N ALA A 198 1.80 -7.97 -26.37
CA ALA A 198 2.42 -9.13 -27.04
C ALA A 198 3.52 -8.71 -28.01
N ASP A 199 3.33 -7.61 -28.74
CA ASP A 199 4.31 -7.05 -29.67
C ASP A 199 5.52 -6.48 -28.93
N ILE A 200 5.29 -5.82 -27.79
CA ILE A 200 6.35 -5.32 -26.90
C ILE A 200 7.17 -6.49 -26.32
N VAL A 201 6.51 -7.54 -25.82
CA VAL A 201 7.15 -8.74 -25.29
C VAL A 201 7.98 -9.45 -26.38
N ALA A 202 7.48 -9.48 -27.61
CA ALA A 202 8.21 -10.00 -28.77
C ALA A 202 9.44 -9.13 -29.13
N ALA A 203 9.31 -7.81 -29.07
CA ALA A 203 10.41 -6.87 -29.34
C ALA A 203 11.56 -6.97 -28.32
N TYR A 204 11.26 -7.31 -27.06
CA TYR A 204 12.26 -7.50 -26.01
C TYR A 204 12.89 -8.91 -25.99
N GLY A 205 12.56 -9.79 -26.95
CA GLY A 205 13.18 -11.12 -27.07
C GLY A 205 12.81 -12.08 -25.95
N VAL A 206 11.70 -11.83 -25.25
CA VAL A 206 11.27 -12.64 -24.10
C VAL A 206 10.67 -13.95 -24.60
N ALA A 207 11.21 -15.06 -24.10
CA ALA A 207 10.74 -16.39 -24.44
C ALA A 207 9.26 -16.54 -24.04
N LYS A 208 8.48 -17.10 -24.96
CA LYS A 208 7.03 -17.39 -24.91
C LYS A 208 6.64 -18.45 -23.87
N THR A 209 7.38 -18.53 -22.76
CA THR A 209 7.21 -19.57 -21.74
C THR A 209 6.57 -18.93 -20.52
N ASP A 210 5.34 -19.34 -20.24
CA ASP A 210 4.44 -18.88 -19.16
C ASP A 210 4.94 -19.26 -17.74
N ASN A 211 6.26 -19.33 -17.56
CA ASN A 211 6.91 -19.80 -16.35
C ASN A 211 7.06 -18.64 -15.37
N PHE A 212 6.43 -18.80 -14.20
CA PHE A 212 6.51 -17.88 -13.07
C PHE A 212 7.94 -17.44 -12.74
N PHE A 213 8.90 -18.37 -12.74
CA PHE A 213 10.30 -18.08 -12.45
C PHE A 213 10.96 -17.14 -13.47
N THR A 214 10.62 -17.27 -14.76
CA THR A 214 11.13 -16.37 -15.80
C THR A 214 10.59 -14.96 -15.58
N ARG A 215 9.28 -14.83 -15.31
CA ARG A 215 8.64 -13.53 -14.97
C ARG A 215 9.26 -12.90 -13.72
N CYS A 216 9.63 -13.68 -12.70
CA CYS A 216 10.34 -13.18 -11.53
C CYS A 216 11.75 -12.64 -11.86
N ILE A 217 12.47 -13.26 -12.78
CA ILE A 217 13.79 -12.77 -13.23
C ILE A 217 13.60 -11.50 -14.08
N GLU A 218 12.56 -11.47 -14.92
CA GLU A 218 12.20 -10.33 -15.77
C GLU A 218 11.90 -9.06 -14.99
N LEU A 219 11.41 -9.18 -13.74
CA LEU A 219 11.26 -8.03 -12.84
C LEU A 219 12.57 -7.25 -12.63
N PHE A 220 13.72 -7.90 -12.74
CA PHE A 220 15.03 -7.31 -12.49
C PHE A 220 15.89 -7.16 -13.75
N THR A 221 15.60 -7.89 -14.83
CA THR A 221 16.37 -7.82 -16.08
C THR A 221 15.81 -6.80 -17.06
N VAL A 222 14.48 -6.71 -17.22
CA VAL A 222 13.85 -5.83 -18.21
C VAL A 222 13.89 -4.38 -17.71
N PRO A 223 14.51 -3.42 -18.43
CA PRO A 223 14.72 -2.07 -17.92
C PRO A 223 13.44 -1.33 -17.49
N ARG A 224 12.34 -1.47 -18.24
CA ARG A 224 11.03 -0.89 -17.90
C ARG A 224 10.47 -1.51 -16.62
N VAL A 225 10.46 -2.84 -16.53
CA VAL A 225 9.86 -3.56 -15.40
C VAL A 225 10.70 -3.33 -14.16
N ARG A 226 12.03 -3.35 -14.28
CA ARG A 226 12.97 -3.04 -13.20
C ARG A 226 12.73 -1.67 -12.58
N ARG A 227 12.46 -0.64 -13.38
CA ARG A 227 12.16 0.70 -12.86
C ARG A 227 10.82 0.74 -12.13
N ALA A 228 9.80 0.04 -12.63
CA ALA A 228 8.52 -0.12 -11.94
C ALA A 228 8.70 -0.89 -10.61
N THR A 229 9.49 -1.98 -10.60
CA THR A 229 9.87 -2.78 -9.42
C THR A 229 10.62 -1.96 -8.38
N GLN A 230 11.55 -1.09 -8.82
CA GLN A 230 12.27 -0.18 -7.94
C GLN A 230 11.32 0.87 -7.34
N ALA A 231 10.48 1.49 -8.16
CA ALA A 231 9.55 2.51 -7.70
C ALA A 231 8.51 1.94 -6.72
N SER A 232 7.89 0.79 -7.01
CA SER A 232 6.97 0.12 -6.10
C SER A 232 7.65 -0.35 -4.82
N GLY A 233 8.88 -0.88 -4.92
CA GLY A 233 9.69 -1.27 -3.76
C GLY A 233 10.00 -0.09 -2.84
N ILE A 234 10.42 1.06 -3.39
CA ILE A 234 10.72 2.27 -2.61
C ILE A 234 9.48 2.75 -1.85
N VAL A 235 8.32 2.80 -2.50
CA VAL A 235 7.08 3.25 -1.86
C VAL A 235 6.62 2.26 -0.78
N MET A 236 6.75 0.95 -1.01
CA MET A 236 6.42 -0.06 0.00
C MET A 236 7.35 -0.01 1.22
N ILE A 237 8.64 0.28 1.00
CA ILE A 237 9.61 0.49 2.07
C ILE A 237 9.27 1.77 2.84
N ALA A 238 8.97 2.85 2.13
CA ALA A 238 8.59 4.14 2.73
C ALA A 238 7.38 3.99 3.65
N GLN A 239 6.40 3.16 3.27
CA GLN A 239 5.22 2.87 4.08
C GLN A 239 5.56 2.24 5.42
N GLN A 240 6.53 1.32 5.42
CA GLN A 240 6.93 0.64 6.65
C GLN A 240 7.85 1.51 7.51
N MET A 241 8.74 2.25 6.86
CA MET A 241 9.71 3.14 7.52
C MET A 241 9.08 4.43 8.07
N CYS A 242 7.83 4.75 7.75
CA CYS A 242 7.16 5.94 8.29
C CYS A 242 6.84 5.85 9.80
N GLY A 243 6.84 4.64 10.37
CA GLY A 243 6.61 4.41 11.81
C GLY A 243 5.18 4.02 12.20
N ILE A 244 4.28 3.79 11.22
CA ILE A 244 2.87 3.43 11.49
C ILE A 244 2.73 2.17 12.36
N ASN A 245 3.56 1.14 12.13
CA ASN A 245 3.49 -0.12 12.89
C ASN A 245 3.84 0.06 14.38
N ILE A 246 4.73 0.99 14.71
CA ILE A 246 5.08 1.28 16.10
C ILE A 246 3.86 1.84 16.81
N ILE A 247 3.21 2.82 16.18
CA ILE A 247 2.04 3.47 16.74
C ILE A 247 0.89 2.46 16.80
N ALA A 248 0.66 1.67 15.76
CA ALA A 248 -0.44 0.71 15.72
C ALA A 248 -0.28 -0.42 16.75
N PHE A 249 0.90 -1.05 16.85
CA PHE A 249 1.10 -2.22 17.72
C PHE A 249 1.52 -1.87 19.15
N TYR A 250 2.21 -0.74 19.35
CA TYR A 250 2.78 -0.37 20.65
C TYR A 250 2.21 0.94 21.21
N SER A 251 1.20 1.55 20.59
CA SER A 251 0.47 2.70 21.17
C SER A 251 0.08 2.42 22.62
N SER A 252 -0.61 1.32 22.89
CA SER A 252 -1.03 0.96 24.24
C SER A 252 0.13 0.83 25.23
N THR A 253 1.29 0.34 24.80
CA THR A 253 2.50 0.23 25.63
C THR A 253 3.13 1.60 25.89
N ILE A 254 3.19 2.45 24.86
CA ILE A 254 3.72 3.81 24.95
C ILE A 254 2.86 4.66 25.90
N PHE A 255 1.53 4.56 25.79
CA PHE A 255 0.61 5.30 26.65
C PHE A 255 0.63 4.78 28.10
N LYS A 256 0.77 3.47 28.32
CA LYS A 256 0.98 2.93 29.67
C LYS A 256 2.31 3.39 30.27
N ALA A 257 3.39 3.43 29.48
CA ALA A 257 4.67 3.94 29.93
C ALA A 257 4.61 5.44 30.27
N ALA A 258 3.71 6.20 29.62
CA ALA A 258 3.40 7.59 29.95
C ALA A 258 2.45 7.77 31.15
N GLY A 259 2.08 6.68 31.85
CA GLY A 259 1.25 6.72 33.07
C GLY A 259 -0.26 6.54 32.86
N ALA A 260 -0.72 6.15 31.66
CA ALA A 260 -2.14 5.87 31.42
C ALA A 260 -2.58 4.55 32.07
N SER A 261 -3.80 4.52 32.58
CA SER A 261 -4.44 3.26 32.97
C SER A 261 -4.63 2.34 31.75
N ASN A 262 -4.80 1.03 32.00
CA ASN A 262 -5.03 0.05 30.94
C ASN A 262 -6.24 0.40 30.06
N THR A 263 -7.30 0.93 30.67
CA THR A 263 -8.54 1.31 29.99
C THR A 263 -8.34 2.57 29.16
N GLU A 264 -7.67 3.59 29.70
CA GLU A 264 -7.34 4.81 28.95
C GLU A 264 -6.46 4.52 27.74
N ALA A 265 -5.43 3.68 27.90
CA ALA A 265 -4.55 3.29 26.79
C ALA A 265 -5.31 2.59 25.65
N LEU A 266 -6.33 1.79 25.98
CA LEU A 266 -7.19 1.14 25.00
C LEU A 266 -8.13 2.14 24.31
N PHE A 267 -8.71 3.09 25.04
CA PHE A 267 -9.50 4.17 24.45
C PHE A 267 -8.69 5.05 23.51
N VAL A 268 -7.45 5.37 23.85
CA VAL A 268 -6.55 6.13 22.97
C VAL A 268 -6.21 5.33 21.71
N SER A 269 -5.96 4.02 21.85
CA SER A 269 -5.71 3.13 20.70
C SER A 269 -6.94 3.04 19.78
N TRP A 270 -8.14 3.03 20.36
CA TRP A 270 -9.40 3.10 19.61
C TRP A 270 -9.57 4.45 18.89
N GLY A 271 -9.26 5.56 19.56
CA GLY A 271 -9.25 6.89 18.93
C GLY A 271 -8.27 7.00 17.77
N PHE A 272 -7.10 6.36 17.88
CA PHE A 272 -6.14 6.26 16.78
C PHE A 272 -6.73 5.49 15.58
N GLY A 273 -7.36 4.33 15.82
CA GLY A 273 -8.03 3.58 14.77
C GLY A 273 -9.17 4.35 14.10
N LEU A 274 -9.96 5.08 14.89
CA LEU A 274 -11.04 5.94 14.40
C LEU A 274 -10.50 7.08 13.54
N SER A 275 -9.46 7.78 14.00
CA SER A 275 -8.78 8.82 13.24
C SER A 275 -8.30 8.29 11.89
N ASN A 276 -7.61 7.14 11.90
CA ASN A 276 -7.13 6.51 10.67
C ASN A 276 -8.27 6.19 9.69
N PHE A 277 -9.44 5.75 10.17
CA PHE A 277 -10.60 5.49 9.31
C PHE A 277 -11.27 6.77 8.79
N VAL A 278 -11.50 7.77 9.64
CA VAL A 278 -12.15 9.02 9.25
C VAL A 278 -11.32 9.79 8.23
N PHE A 279 -10.00 9.90 8.45
CA PHE A 279 -9.10 10.60 7.55
C PHE A 279 -8.71 9.80 6.29
N ALA A 280 -9.15 8.54 6.16
CA ALA A 280 -9.00 7.76 4.94
C ALA A 280 -10.01 8.16 3.86
N TRP A 281 -11.17 8.74 4.24
CA TRP A 281 -12.22 9.12 3.28
C TRP A 281 -11.77 10.21 2.29
N PRO A 282 -11.13 11.31 2.72
CA PRO A 282 -10.60 12.30 1.79
C PRO A 282 -9.63 11.73 0.77
N ALA A 283 -8.89 10.65 1.09
CA ALA A 283 -7.95 9.99 0.20
C ALA A 283 -8.60 9.53 -1.11
N VAL A 284 -9.79 8.94 -1.00
CA VAL A 284 -10.52 8.34 -2.12
C VAL A 284 -10.89 9.41 -3.16
N PHE A 285 -11.21 10.63 -2.71
CA PHE A 285 -11.57 11.74 -3.59
C PHE A 285 -10.36 12.55 -4.07
N THR A 286 -9.30 12.62 -3.27
CA THR A 286 -8.12 13.45 -3.56
C THR A 286 -7.08 12.77 -4.43
N ILE A 287 -7.06 11.43 -4.50
CA ILE A 287 -6.05 10.71 -5.28
C ILE A 287 -6.11 10.99 -6.79
N ASP A 288 -7.32 11.07 -7.33
CA ASP A 288 -7.51 11.28 -8.77
C ASP A 288 -7.39 12.77 -9.15
N THR A 289 -7.37 13.69 -8.18
CA THR A 289 -7.21 15.14 -8.39
C THR A 289 -5.77 15.63 -8.12
N PHE A 290 -5.15 15.27 -6.99
CA PHE A 290 -3.80 15.72 -6.62
C PHE A 290 -2.68 14.84 -7.19
N GLY A 291 -2.99 13.61 -7.58
CA GLY A 291 -1.99 12.64 -8.06
C GLY A 291 -1.33 11.85 -6.92
N ARG A 292 -0.69 10.75 -7.27
CA ARG A 292 -0.15 9.78 -6.31
C ARG A 292 1.13 10.32 -5.68
N ARG A 293 2.04 10.86 -6.50
CA ARG A 293 3.29 11.45 -6.03
C ARG A 293 3.03 12.73 -5.23
N GLY A 294 2.09 13.55 -5.68
CA GLY A 294 1.68 14.77 -4.98
C GLY A 294 1.18 14.50 -3.56
N LEU A 295 0.33 13.47 -3.38
CA LEU A 295 -0.12 13.04 -2.06
C LEU A 295 1.03 12.60 -1.16
N LEU A 296 1.95 11.78 -1.66
CA LEU A 296 3.10 11.32 -0.86
C LEU A 296 4.02 12.49 -0.44
N LEU A 297 4.34 13.39 -1.36
CA LEU A 297 5.17 14.55 -1.05
C LEU A 297 4.51 15.50 -0.05
N PHE A 298 3.17 15.51 0.04
CA PHE A 298 2.46 16.24 1.08
C PHE A 298 2.45 15.51 2.42
N THR A 299 2.36 14.17 2.45
CA THR A 299 2.23 13.42 3.71
C THR A 299 3.55 13.31 4.48
N PHE A 300 4.68 13.01 3.83
CA PHE A 300 5.94 12.77 4.55
C PHE A 300 6.44 13.93 5.41
N PRO A 301 6.45 15.20 4.94
CA PRO A 301 6.83 16.33 5.79
C PRO A 301 5.90 16.50 6.98
N ASN A 302 4.61 16.24 6.79
CA ASN A 302 3.62 16.33 7.87
C ASN A 302 3.80 15.22 8.92
N MET A 303 4.14 14.02 8.48
CA MET A 303 4.49 12.90 9.36
C MET A 303 5.80 13.15 10.13
N PHE A 304 6.79 13.80 9.49
CA PHE A 304 8.05 14.16 10.13
C PHE A 304 7.86 15.03 11.38
N TRP A 305 7.20 16.18 11.25
CA TRP A 305 7.11 17.12 12.36
C TRP A 305 6.15 16.64 13.46
N THR A 306 5.07 15.94 13.08
CA THR A 306 4.12 15.38 14.06
C THR A 306 4.77 14.29 14.91
N LEU A 307 5.57 13.41 14.30
CA LEU A 307 6.28 12.36 15.04
C LEU A 307 7.42 12.92 15.90
N LEU A 308 8.13 13.94 15.39
CA LEU A 308 9.13 14.67 16.17
C LEU A 308 8.48 15.36 17.38
N ALA A 309 7.36 16.05 17.18
CA ALA A 309 6.61 16.70 18.26
C ALA A 309 6.10 15.69 19.30
N ALA A 310 5.59 14.54 18.86
CA ALA A 310 5.21 13.44 19.77
C ALA A 310 6.40 12.94 20.60
N GLY A 311 7.60 12.83 20.00
CA GLY A 311 8.85 12.50 20.69
C GLY A 311 9.23 13.52 21.75
N MET A 312 9.16 14.80 21.39
CA MET A 312 9.50 15.90 22.29
C MET A 312 8.52 16.03 23.47
N CYS A 313 7.24 15.67 23.28
CA CYS A 313 6.25 15.70 24.36
C CYS A 313 6.56 14.75 25.52
N VAL A 314 7.41 13.74 25.31
CA VAL A 314 7.84 12.83 26.38
C VAL A 314 8.77 13.53 27.39
N PHE A 315 9.38 14.67 27.06
CA PHE A 315 10.18 15.46 28.00
C PHE A 315 9.36 16.21 29.06
N ILE A 316 8.03 16.24 28.93
CA ILE A 316 7.14 16.81 29.95
C ILE A 316 7.25 15.94 31.22
N PRO A 317 7.37 16.53 32.43
CA PRO A 317 7.53 15.77 33.67
C PRO A 317 6.44 14.71 33.87
N PRO A 318 6.80 13.49 34.30
CA PRO A 318 5.84 12.42 34.54
C PRO A 318 4.87 12.80 35.67
N GLY A 319 3.56 12.65 35.41
CA GLY A 319 2.49 12.98 36.36
C GLY A 319 1.56 14.10 35.90
N ASN A 320 1.92 14.84 34.84
CA ASN A 320 1.02 15.83 34.25
C ASN A 320 0.13 15.17 33.17
N ARG A 321 -1.20 15.20 33.37
CA ARG A 321 -2.18 14.71 32.36
C ARG A 321 -2.02 15.38 31.00
N ALA A 322 -1.40 16.56 30.94
CA ALA A 322 -1.07 17.24 29.69
C ALA A 322 -0.10 16.44 28.80
N GLN A 323 0.81 15.65 29.37
CA GLN A 323 1.76 14.83 28.59
C GLN A 323 1.00 13.80 27.74
N LEU A 324 0.06 13.08 28.36
CA LEU A 324 -0.78 12.09 27.69
C LEU A 324 -1.65 12.72 26.60
N GLY A 325 -2.27 13.85 26.89
CA GLY A 325 -3.08 14.59 25.93
C GLY A 325 -2.28 15.06 24.70
N MET A 326 -1.09 15.62 24.93
CA MET A 326 -0.23 16.13 23.84
C MET A 326 0.37 15.02 22.98
N VAL A 327 0.84 13.93 23.59
CA VAL A 327 1.32 12.75 22.83
C VAL A 327 0.17 12.15 22.02
N GLY A 328 -1.01 11.98 22.62
CA GLY A 328 -2.20 11.50 21.93
C GLY A 328 -2.60 12.39 20.75
N PHE A 329 -2.59 13.72 20.95
CA PHE A 329 -2.90 14.69 19.91
C PHE A 329 -1.96 14.58 18.70
N PHE A 330 -0.63 14.57 18.92
CA PHE A 330 0.32 14.46 17.82
C PHE A 330 0.29 13.09 17.14
N VAL A 331 0.02 12.02 17.88
CA VAL A 331 -0.18 10.67 17.31
C VAL A 331 -1.44 10.61 16.44
N PHE A 332 -2.53 11.24 16.87
CA PHE A 332 -3.76 11.32 16.08
C PHE A 332 -3.58 12.20 14.84
N LEU A 333 -2.80 13.27 14.96
CA LEU A 333 -2.46 14.14 13.85
C LEU A 333 -1.55 13.43 12.84
N PHE A 334 -0.58 12.65 13.32
CA PHE A 334 0.21 11.75 12.48
C PHE A 334 -0.71 10.78 11.72
N ALA A 335 -1.67 10.13 12.40
CA ALA A 335 -2.62 9.23 11.76
C ALA A 335 -3.48 9.94 10.69
N ALA A 336 -3.89 11.18 10.98
CA ALA A 336 -4.68 12.01 10.07
C ALA A 336 -3.92 12.36 8.78
N PHE A 337 -2.61 12.61 8.86
CA PHE A 337 -1.76 12.86 7.70
C PHE A 337 -1.31 11.59 6.99
N TYR A 338 -1.10 10.48 7.71
CA TYR A 338 -0.73 9.20 7.13
C TYR A 338 -1.86 8.62 6.27
N SER A 339 -3.08 8.67 6.79
CA SER A 339 -4.24 7.98 6.20
C SER A 339 -4.55 8.37 4.75
N PRO A 340 -4.53 9.65 4.33
CA PRO A 340 -4.87 10.01 2.96
C PRO A 340 -3.79 9.77 1.90
N GLY A 341 -2.52 9.59 2.29
CA GLY A 341 -1.42 9.39 1.33
C GLY A 341 -0.73 8.05 1.50
N GLU A 342 0.04 7.90 2.56
CA GLU A 342 0.94 6.76 2.71
C GLU A 342 0.21 5.44 3.01
N GLY A 343 -0.99 5.50 3.61
CA GLY A 343 -1.83 4.30 3.73
C GLY A 343 -2.18 3.70 2.37
N PRO A 344 -2.88 4.45 1.50
CA PRO A 344 -3.52 3.86 0.32
C PRO A 344 -2.66 3.94 -0.95
N VAL A 345 -1.77 4.94 -1.08
CA VAL A 345 -0.98 5.16 -2.31
C VAL A 345 -0.05 3.98 -2.65
N PRO A 346 0.69 3.36 -1.71
CA PRO A 346 1.64 2.28 -2.05
C PRO A 346 1.00 1.13 -2.82
N PHE A 347 -0.13 0.62 -2.32
CA PHE A 347 -0.82 -0.51 -2.93
C PHE A 347 -1.45 -0.15 -4.27
N THR A 348 -2.04 1.03 -4.37
CA THR A 348 -2.63 1.51 -5.64
C THR A 348 -1.56 1.78 -6.68
N TYR A 349 -0.49 2.46 -6.30
CA TYR A 349 0.66 2.71 -7.16
C TYR A 349 1.25 1.39 -7.67
N SER A 350 1.49 0.43 -6.78
CA SER A 350 2.01 -0.89 -7.15
C SER A 350 1.08 -1.64 -8.11
N ALA A 351 -0.25 -1.55 -7.93
CA ALA A 351 -1.20 -2.17 -8.85
C ALA A 351 -1.25 -1.49 -10.23
N GLU A 352 -0.86 -0.21 -10.34
CA GLU A 352 -0.92 0.58 -11.57
C GLU A 352 0.38 0.54 -12.41
N VAL A 353 1.56 0.48 -11.78
CA VAL A 353 2.85 0.62 -12.49
C VAL A 353 3.27 -0.59 -13.32
N PHE A 354 2.76 -1.77 -13.00
CA PHE A 354 3.16 -3.01 -13.68
C PHE A 354 2.29 -3.29 -14.92
N PRO A 355 2.91 -3.76 -16.03
CA PRO A 355 2.17 -4.20 -17.22
C PRO A 355 1.32 -5.42 -16.89
N LEU A 356 0.25 -5.69 -17.65
CA LEU A 356 -0.66 -6.79 -17.31
C LEU A 356 0.07 -8.14 -17.23
N SER A 357 1.02 -8.37 -18.15
CA SER A 357 1.87 -9.56 -18.16
C SER A 357 2.68 -9.79 -16.87
N HIS A 358 3.04 -8.74 -16.12
CA HIS A 358 3.86 -8.83 -14.90
C HIS A 358 3.16 -8.28 -13.66
N ARG A 359 1.90 -7.87 -13.77
CA ARG A 359 1.18 -7.17 -12.70
C ARG A 359 1.05 -8.00 -11.43
N GLU A 360 0.76 -9.27 -11.59
CA GLU A 360 0.63 -10.20 -10.48
C GLU A 360 1.96 -10.37 -9.74
N VAL A 361 3.01 -10.78 -10.45
CA VAL A 361 4.36 -10.99 -9.89
C VAL A 361 4.93 -9.69 -9.32
N GLY A 362 4.70 -8.56 -9.99
CA GLY A 362 5.09 -7.24 -9.52
C GLY A 362 4.38 -6.83 -8.22
N MET A 363 3.07 -7.08 -8.13
CA MET A 363 2.31 -6.86 -6.90
C MET A 363 2.75 -7.82 -5.79
N SER A 364 3.02 -9.09 -6.10
CA SER A 364 3.61 -10.05 -5.16
C SER A 364 4.93 -9.55 -4.59
N TRP A 365 5.82 -9.01 -5.44
CA TRP A 365 7.07 -8.39 -5.01
C TRP A 365 6.84 -7.20 -4.08
N ALA A 366 5.91 -6.31 -4.43
CA ALA A 366 5.60 -5.12 -3.64
C ALA A 366 5.07 -5.49 -2.25
N VAL A 367 4.09 -6.41 -2.18
CA VAL A 367 3.54 -6.92 -0.92
C VAL A 367 4.58 -7.70 -0.12
N ALA A 368 5.40 -8.53 -0.77
CA ALA A 368 6.50 -9.23 -0.12
C ALA A 368 7.51 -8.27 0.50
N THR A 369 7.87 -7.20 -0.21
CA THR A 369 8.76 -6.14 0.29
C THR A 369 8.15 -5.44 1.50
N ASN A 370 6.87 -5.07 1.41
CA ASN A 370 6.12 -4.44 2.51
C ASN A 370 6.15 -5.33 3.77
N ASN A 371 5.73 -6.58 3.65
CA ASN A 371 5.63 -7.50 4.77
C ASN A 371 7.01 -7.94 5.32
N PHE A 372 8.03 -8.02 4.47
CA PHE A 372 9.41 -8.28 4.90
C PHE A 372 9.94 -7.16 5.81
N TRP A 373 9.80 -5.90 5.39
CA TRP A 373 10.24 -4.77 6.21
C TRP A 373 9.38 -4.59 7.45
N ALA A 374 8.07 -4.80 7.36
CA ALA A 374 7.20 -4.83 8.53
C ALA A 374 7.72 -5.85 9.58
N SER A 375 8.13 -7.05 9.12
CA SER A 375 8.61 -8.13 9.98
C SER A 375 9.90 -7.74 10.69
N ILE A 376 10.86 -7.17 9.94
CA ILE A 376 12.13 -6.67 10.48
C ILE A 376 11.86 -5.62 11.55
N LEU A 377 11.04 -4.61 11.24
CA LEU A 377 10.75 -3.52 12.17
C LEU A 377 10.06 -4.07 13.43
N SER A 378 9.12 -5.01 13.28
CA SER A 378 8.44 -5.65 14.41
C SER A 378 9.39 -6.44 15.33
N LEU A 379 10.45 -7.04 14.78
CA LEU A 379 11.50 -7.74 15.56
C LEU A 379 12.51 -6.79 16.21
N CYS A 380 12.89 -5.72 15.51
CA CYS A 380 13.90 -4.77 15.97
C CYS A 380 13.33 -3.79 17.00
N LEU A 381 12.04 -3.47 16.95
CA LEU A 381 11.43 -2.43 17.77
C LEU A 381 11.59 -2.62 19.29
N PRO A 382 11.41 -3.83 19.88
CA PRO A 382 11.66 -4.02 21.31
C PRO A 382 13.11 -3.71 21.71
N ALA A 383 14.08 -4.08 20.87
CA ALA A 383 15.49 -3.77 21.09
C ALA A 383 15.75 -2.27 20.98
N MET A 384 15.12 -1.59 20.02
CA MET A 384 15.21 -0.14 19.87
C MET A 384 14.58 0.61 21.05
N LEU A 385 13.43 0.15 21.56
CA LEU A 385 12.79 0.75 22.74
C LEU A 385 13.65 0.59 24.00
N ALA A 386 14.36 -0.53 24.13
CA ALA A 386 15.25 -0.78 25.26
C ALA A 386 16.52 0.09 25.23
N THR A 387 17.08 0.38 24.05
CA THR A 387 18.35 1.13 23.92
C THR A 387 18.15 2.61 23.66
N MET A 388 17.23 2.97 22.77
CA MET A 388 17.03 4.36 22.30
C MET A 388 15.93 5.09 23.07
N THR A 389 15.18 4.39 23.94
CA THR A 389 13.95 4.89 24.62
C THR A 389 12.85 5.32 23.63
N VAL A 390 11.66 5.66 24.14
CA VAL A 390 10.52 6.08 23.30
C VAL A 390 10.86 7.32 22.45
N GLN A 391 11.62 8.26 23.03
CA GLN A 391 12.02 9.51 22.36
C GLN A 391 12.95 9.25 21.18
N GLY A 392 13.98 8.43 21.37
CA GLY A 392 14.93 8.09 20.31
C GLY A 392 14.28 7.29 19.19
N VAL A 393 13.30 6.44 19.51
CA VAL A 393 12.50 5.74 18.49
C VAL A 393 11.68 6.73 17.67
N PHE A 394 10.92 7.64 18.29
CA PHE A 394 10.15 8.63 17.54
C PHE A 394 11.04 9.57 16.70
N GLY A 395 12.19 9.99 17.23
CA GLY A 395 13.18 10.78 16.47
C GLY A 395 13.80 10.01 15.29
N PHE A 396 14.11 8.72 15.47
CA PHE A 396 14.65 7.87 14.39
C PHE A 396 13.66 7.73 13.24
N TYR A 397 12.39 7.41 13.53
CA TYR A 397 11.36 7.28 12.49
C TYR A 397 10.97 8.63 11.89
N ALA A 398 11.09 9.74 12.64
CA ALA A 398 10.98 11.07 12.03
C ALA A 398 12.09 11.25 10.98
N GLY A 399 13.36 10.99 11.33
CA GLY A 399 14.47 11.04 10.36
C GLY A 399 14.24 10.16 9.13
N LEU A 400 13.69 8.96 9.30
CA LEU A 400 13.33 8.08 8.19
C LEU A 400 12.24 8.65 7.29
N ASN A 401 11.25 9.38 7.84
CA ASN A 401 10.24 10.08 7.03
C ASN A 401 10.87 11.15 6.12
N LEU A 402 11.92 11.83 6.57
CA LEU A 402 12.66 12.78 5.74
C LEU A 402 13.44 12.07 4.61
N VAL A 403 14.07 10.94 4.93
CA VAL A 403 14.75 10.12 3.91
C VAL A 403 13.75 9.59 2.87
N ALA A 404 12.59 9.11 3.32
CA ALA A 404 11.51 8.66 2.45
C ALA A 404 10.98 9.78 1.54
N PHE A 405 10.82 11.00 2.07
CA PHE A 405 10.48 12.17 1.28
C PHE A 405 11.49 12.43 0.15
N VAL A 406 12.79 12.40 0.45
CA VAL A 406 13.85 12.59 -0.56
C VAL A 406 13.83 11.45 -1.58
N MET A 407 13.64 10.20 -1.14
CA MET A 407 13.55 9.06 -2.05
C MET A 407 12.36 9.17 -3.01
N ILE A 408 11.20 9.56 -2.51
CA ILE A 408 10.00 9.72 -3.34
C ILE A 408 10.14 10.90 -4.29
N PHE A 409 10.75 12.00 -3.83
CA PHE A 409 11.00 13.15 -4.69
C PHE A 409 11.90 12.80 -5.89
N LEU A 410 12.94 11.99 -5.68
CA LEU A 410 13.93 11.68 -6.71
C LEU A 410 13.56 10.49 -7.61
N TRP A 411 12.97 9.44 -7.05
CA TRP A 411 12.77 8.16 -7.76
C TRP A 411 11.34 7.89 -8.21
N LEU A 412 10.33 8.61 -7.71
CA LEU A 412 8.93 8.28 -7.98
C LEU A 412 8.35 9.11 -9.15
N PRO A 413 8.06 8.49 -10.31
CA PRO A 413 7.29 9.14 -11.36
C PRO A 413 5.79 9.22 -10.99
N GLU A 414 5.09 10.21 -11.55
CA GLU A 414 3.64 10.38 -11.35
C GLU A 414 2.85 9.43 -12.27
N THR A 415 1.78 8.82 -11.74
CA THR A 415 0.92 7.85 -12.46
C THR A 415 -0.51 8.35 -12.68
N LYS A 416 -0.84 9.56 -12.18
CA LYS A 416 -2.18 10.17 -12.24
C LYS A 416 -2.80 10.13 -13.65
N GLN A 417 -3.99 9.54 -13.74
CA GLN A 417 -4.86 9.53 -14.92
C GLN A 417 -4.20 9.04 -16.22
N ARG A 418 -3.05 8.35 -16.11
CA ARG A 418 -2.37 7.80 -17.27
C ARG A 418 -2.95 6.44 -17.65
N SER A 419 -3.10 6.24 -18.95
CA SER A 419 -3.34 4.93 -19.52
C SER A 419 -2.14 4.03 -19.24
N LEU A 420 -2.31 2.71 -19.32
CA LEU A 420 -1.20 1.79 -19.13
C LEU A 420 -0.10 2.00 -20.19
N GLU A 421 -0.46 2.45 -21.39
CA GLU A 421 0.45 2.73 -22.50
C GLU A 421 1.29 3.99 -22.24
N GLU A 422 0.69 5.02 -21.65
CA GLU A 422 1.42 6.23 -21.25
C GLU A 422 2.37 5.93 -20.09
N LEU A 423 2.01 5.02 -19.18
CA LEU A 423 2.90 4.57 -18.12
C LEU A 423 4.11 3.82 -18.68
N ASP A 424 3.95 3.05 -19.75
CA ASP A 424 5.08 2.39 -20.42
C ASP A 424 6.11 3.41 -20.94
N TYR A 425 5.64 4.55 -21.47
CA TYR A 425 6.50 5.65 -21.88
C TYR A 425 7.18 6.33 -20.68
N VAL A 426 6.43 6.58 -19.60
CA VAL A 426 6.94 7.17 -18.36
C VAL A 426 8.05 6.32 -17.73
N PHE A 427 7.82 5.02 -17.58
CA PHE A 427 8.81 4.07 -17.06
C PHE A 427 9.86 3.68 -18.11
N GLY A 428 9.68 4.06 -19.38
CA GLY A 428 10.66 3.95 -20.46
C GLY A 428 11.85 4.91 -20.31
N VAL A 429 11.68 6.01 -19.56
CA VAL A 429 12.74 6.99 -19.29
C VAL A 429 13.73 6.47 -18.24
N PRO A 430 15.05 6.61 -18.44
CA PRO A 430 16.05 6.25 -17.44
C PRO A 430 15.90 7.05 -16.13
N THR A 431 15.98 6.36 -14.99
CA THR A 431 15.87 6.97 -13.65
C THR A 431 16.83 8.14 -13.44
N ARG A 432 18.06 8.07 -13.97
CA ARG A 432 19.02 9.17 -13.89
C ARG A 432 18.53 10.46 -14.57
N ARG A 433 17.83 10.33 -15.72
CA ARG A 433 17.25 11.47 -16.44
C ARG A 433 16.06 12.04 -15.68
N HIS A 434 15.23 11.17 -15.08
CA HIS A 434 14.16 11.60 -14.20
C HIS A 434 14.70 12.36 -12.97
N MET A 435 15.71 11.81 -12.27
CA MET A 435 16.34 12.47 -11.12
C MET A 435 16.98 13.81 -11.49
N GLY A 436 17.71 13.87 -12.60
CA GLY A 436 18.30 15.10 -13.10
C GLY A 436 17.24 16.16 -13.40
N TYR A 437 16.12 15.75 -13.99
CA TYR A 437 14.97 16.63 -14.19
C TYR A 437 14.36 17.14 -12.88
N GLN A 438 14.17 16.27 -11.89
CA GLN A 438 13.61 16.67 -10.60
C GLN A 438 14.51 17.69 -9.87
N LEU A 439 15.83 17.48 -9.91
CA LEU A 439 16.80 18.34 -9.26
C LEU A 439 17.03 19.66 -10.00
N ASN A 440 17.09 19.63 -11.33
CA ASN A 440 17.50 20.79 -12.12
C ASN A 440 16.33 21.63 -12.65
N GLU A 441 15.14 21.05 -12.83
CA GLU A 441 13.98 21.74 -13.41
C GLU A 441 12.86 21.90 -12.38
N VAL A 442 12.49 20.83 -11.67
CA VAL A 442 11.33 20.84 -10.77
C VAL A 442 11.64 21.48 -9.41
N LEU A 443 12.80 21.20 -8.82
CA LEU A 443 13.18 21.80 -7.53
C LEU A 443 13.33 23.33 -7.64
N PRO A 444 13.99 23.90 -8.68
CA PRO A 444 14.06 25.35 -8.85
C PRO A 444 12.71 25.96 -9.18
N TRP A 445 11.86 25.27 -9.96
CA TRP A 445 10.47 25.69 -10.20
C TRP A 445 9.66 25.73 -8.90
N TRP A 446 9.73 24.69 -8.06
CA TRP A 446 9.00 24.61 -6.80
C TRP A 446 9.43 25.72 -5.84
N ILE A 447 10.75 25.99 -5.76
CA ILE A 447 11.29 27.13 -5.01
C ILE A 447 10.76 28.46 -5.57
N ARG A 448 10.73 28.65 -6.89
CA ARG A 448 10.19 29.89 -7.49
C ARG A 448 8.69 30.05 -7.24
N ARG A 449 7.91 28.98 -7.36
CA ARG A 449 6.45 29.04 -7.24
C ARG A 449 5.97 29.13 -5.80
N TRP A 450 6.52 28.33 -4.88
CA TRP A 450 6.03 28.24 -3.50
C TRP A 450 6.86 29.06 -2.51
N VAL A 451 8.18 29.13 -2.67
CA VAL A 451 9.05 29.93 -1.78
C VAL A 451 9.09 31.38 -2.24
N LYS A 452 9.22 31.64 -3.56
CA LYS A 452 9.21 33.01 -4.12
C LYS A 452 7.81 33.50 -4.55
N ARG A 453 6.75 32.70 -4.33
CA ARG A 453 5.33 33.03 -4.62
C ARG A 453 5.05 33.49 -6.06
N ASP A 454 5.85 33.07 -7.03
CA ASP A 454 5.62 33.41 -8.43
C ASP A 454 4.49 32.54 -9.02
N LYS A 455 3.33 33.15 -9.25
CA LYS A 455 2.13 32.48 -9.77
C LYS A 455 2.20 32.16 -11.27
N THR A 456 3.19 32.72 -11.98
CA THR A 456 3.30 32.60 -13.45
C THR A 456 4.15 31.40 -13.90
N ALA A 457 4.89 30.77 -12.99
CA ALA A 457 5.76 29.64 -13.32
C ALA A 457 4.94 28.37 -13.63
N VAL A 458 4.88 27.96 -14.90
CA VAL A 458 4.31 26.67 -15.34
C VAL A 458 5.31 25.56 -15.05
N CYS A 459 4.87 24.44 -14.48
CA CYS A 459 5.75 23.28 -14.27
C CYS A 459 6.13 22.77 -15.65
N PRO A 460 7.42 22.66 -15.99
CA PRO A 460 7.79 22.00 -17.23
C PRO A 460 7.23 20.56 -17.21
N ASP A 461 6.82 20.06 -18.37
CA ASP A 461 6.36 18.68 -18.52
C ASP A 461 7.52 17.82 -19.03
N LEU A 462 7.87 16.77 -18.29
CA LEU A 462 8.92 15.83 -18.69
C LEU A 462 8.46 14.86 -19.79
N TYR A 463 7.15 14.66 -19.92
CA TYR A 463 6.55 13.67 -20.82
C TYR A 463 5.71 14.39 -21.87
N HIS A 464 6.25 14.51 -23.09
CA HIS A 464 5.49 14.99 -24.24
C HIS A 464 4.73 13.80 -24.85
N PHE A 465 3.43 13.73 -24.58
CA PHE A 465 2.54 12.77 -25.24
C PHE A 465 2.13 13.37 -26.58
N GLY A 466 2.83 12.98 -27.64
CA GLY A 466 2.48 13.44 -28.98
C GLY A 466 1.15 12.83 -29.43
N GLY A 467 0.11 13.66 -29.51
CA GLY A 467 -1.09 13.36 -30.28
C GLY A 467 -2.40 13.82 -29.64
N VAL A 468 -2.98 14.87 -30.25
CA VAL A 468 -4.35 15.39 -30.13
C VAL A 468 -4.53 16.50 -29.07
N GLU A 469 -4.90 17.68 -29.57
CA GLU A 469 -5.17 18.97 -28.89
C GLU A 469 -3.95 19.88 -28.61
N ASP A 470 -3.44 20.49 -29.67
CA ASP A 470 -3.31 21.96 -29.78
C ASP A 470 -2.98 22.31 -31.24
N GLY A 471 -4.04 22.54 -32.02
CA GLY A 471 -3.92 23.22 -33.31
C GLY A 471 -3.71 24.71 -33.07
N GLU A 472 -2.71 25.25 -33.77
CA GLU A 472 -2.42 26.68 -33.92
C GLU A 472 -1.90 27.44 -32.69
N TYR A 473 -1.03 28.41 -32.99
CA TYR A 473 -0.35 29.40 -32.12
C TYR A 473 1.04 29.05 -31.57
N ALA A 474 2.05 29.13 -32.46
CA ALA A 474 3.25 29.96 -32.23
C ALA A 474 4.14 30.03 -33.50
N SER A 475 3.61 30.61 -34.58
CA SER A 475 4.44 31.24 -35.62
C SER A 475 4.59 32.73 -35.27
N SER A 476 5.51 33.08 -34.37
CA SER A 476 6.01 34.46 -34.28
C SER A 476 7.25 34.57 -33.38
N GLY A 477 8.39 34.89 -34.00
CA GLY A 477 9.32 35.88 -33.47
C GLY A 477 10.39 35.42 -32.49
N LYS A 478 11.57 35.02 -33.01
CA LYS A 478 12.81 35.81 -32.93
C LYS A 478 14.03 34.94 -33.25
N GLY A 479 14.77 35.34 -34.28
CA GLY A 479 16.04 34.75 -34.68
C GLY A 479 16.55 35.37 -35.97
N GLY A 480 16.63 36.70 -35.99
CA GLY A 480 17.47 37.40 -36.97
C GLY A 480 18.90 37.45 -36.46
N VAL A 481 19.81 37.59 -37.42
CA VAL A 481 21.27 37.76 -37.32
C VAL A 481 22.06 36.45 -37.34
N ASP A 482 22.40 35.99 -38.54
CA ASP A 482 23.80 36.04 -39.00
C ASP A 482 23.88 35.81 -40.52
N GLU A 483 24.22 36.88 -41.23
CA GLU A 483 24.58 36.92 -42.64
C GLU A 483 26.09 37.21 -42.72
N LYS A 484 26.78 36.48 -43.61
CA LYS A 484 28.17 36.66 -44.10
C LYS A 484 29.26 36.08 -43.18
N ALA A 485 30.29 35.39 -43.67
CA ALA A 485 30.94 35.49 -44.98
C ALA A 485 31.75 34.23 -45.35
N SER A 486 32.10 34.18 -46.65
CA SER A 486 33.02 33.30 -47.41
C SER A 486 32.54 31.90 -47.76
#